data_AF-A0A656D8Z9-F1
#
_entry.id   AF-A0A656D8Z9-F1
#
_cell.length_a   1.000
_cell.length_b   1.000
_cell.length_c   1.000
_cell.angle_alpha   90.00
_cell.angle_beta   90.00
_cell.angle_gamma   90.00
#
_symmetry.space_group_name_H-M   'P 1'
#
loop_
_entity.id
_entity.type
_entity.pdbx_description
1 polymer ?
#
loop_
_entity_poly.entity_id
_entity_poly.type
_entity_poly.pdbx_seq_one_letter_code
_entity_poly.pdbx_strand_id
1 'polypeptide(L)'
;MPVNLQLVREAKEMLSSLAAKIPITLFSVEKQMYIGNELIKKMPEAQKLVLRNLINMFLLRMREVEASDIDFGGWGSKKMVWLRIHGAKKPIPEFGTYEIDEFNILIQSLLMEKQREYLYENRNLDFSYTFRDENGTIYRYRADAYFDLDDLALNMRAINTQIRPYESYGFHPNVTRILSLQYTKEGLILVTGITGSGKSTTLDAIVDLNNRTVDGI
;
A
#
# COMPACT_ATOMS: atom_id res chain seq x y z
N MET A 1 -6.26 -9.26 -14.08
CA MET A 1 -7.63 -9.71 -13.81
C MET A 1 -8.57 -8.54 -14.06
N PRO A 2 -9.72 -8.75 -14.71
CA PRO A 2 -10.70 -7.69 -14.85
C PRO A 2 -11.16 -7.21 -13.47
N VAL A 3 -11.42 -5.91 -13.33
CA VAL A 3 -11.97 -5.34 -12.09
C VAL A 3 -13.28 -6.06 -11.76
N ASN A 4 -13.38 -6.60 -10.54
CA ASN A 4 -14.59 -7.26 -10.09
C ASN A 4 -15.67 -6.21 -9.78
N LEU A 5 -16.46 -5.85 -10.79
CA LEU A 5 -17.51 -4.83 -10.69
C LEU A 5 -18.60 -5.19 -9.68
N GLN A 6 -18.88 -6.48 -9.48
CA GLN A 6 -19.85 -6.94 -8.48
C GLN A 6 -19.35 -6.64 -7.06
N LEU A 7 -18.08 -6.92 -6.78
CA LEU A 7 -17.46 -6.60 -5.50
C LEU A 7 -17.42 -5.08 -5.25
N VAL A 8 -17.09 -4.28 -6.27
CA VAL A 8 -17.10 -2.82 -6.16
C VAL A 8 -18.49 -2.32 -5.79
N ARG A 9 -19.53 -2.83 -6.45
CA ARG A 9 -20.92 -2.46 -6.16
C ARG A 9 -21.34 -2.85 -4.75
N GLU A 10 -21.11 -4.10 -4.35
CA GLU A 10 -21.46 -4.61 -3.02
C GLU A 10 -20.77 -3.81 -1.91
N ALA A 11 -19.46 -3.59 -2.04
CA ALA A 11 -18.70 -2.82 -1.08
C ALA A 11 -19.18 -1.36 -1.03
N LYS A 12 -19.56 -0.77 -2.17
CA LYS A 12 -20.07 0.61 -2.21
C LYS A 12 -21.43 0.74 -1.53
N GLU A 13 -22.38 -0.17 -1.79
CA GLU A 13 -23.68 -0.20 -1.11
C GLU A 13 -23.50 -0.30 0.42
N MET A 14 -22.55 -1.13 0.87
CA MET A 14 -22.18 -1.26 2.28
C MET A 14 -21.56 0.02 2.85
N LEU A 15 -20.59 0.62 2.16
CA LEU A 15 -19.91 1.85 2.58
C LEU A 15 -20.91 3.01 2.70
N SER A 16 -21.80 3.18 1.72
CA SER A 16 -22.84 4.21 1.77
C SER A 16 -23.79 4.01 2.96
N SER A 17 -24.20 2.76 3.25
CA SER A 17 -25.04 2.42 4.40
C SER A 17 -24.36 2.70 5.75
N LEU A 18 -23.05 2.47 5.83
CA LEU A 18 -22.25 2.77 7.03
C LEU A 18 -22.03 4.28 7.19
N ALA A 19 -21.71 4.99 6.10
CA ALA A 19 -21.50 6.43 6.10
C ALA A 19 -22.76 7.19 6.57
N ALA A 20 -23.95 6.73 6.16
CA ALA A 20 -25.22 7.31 6.57
C ALA A 20 -25.50 7.23 8.09
N LYS A 21 -24.76 6.40 8.84
CA LYS A 21 -24.88 6.29 10.30
C LYS A 21 -24.04 7.31 11.05
N ILE A 22 -23.09 7.96 10.39
CA ILE A 22 -22.19 8.93 11.02
C ILE A 22 -22.99 10.19 11.36
N PRO A 23 -23.07 10.60 12.64
CA PRO A 23 -23.77 11.82 13.00
C PRO A 23 -23.09 13.04 12.37
N ILE A 24 -23.88 13.90 11.70
CA ILE A 24 -23.40 15.11 11.02
C ILE A 24 -22.75 16.13 11.97
N THR A 25 -23.02 16.03 13.27
CA THR A 25 -22.44 16.88 14.30
C THR A 25 -21.01 16.50 14.66
N LEU A 26 -20.53 15.31 14.25
CA LEU A 26 -19.16 14.88 14.52
C LEU A 26 -18.21 15.38 13.44
N PHE A 27 -17.08 15.91 13.86
CA PHE A 27 -16.03 16.43 13.00
C PHE A 27 -14.65 15.99 13.48
N SER A 28 -13.65 16.10 12.60
CA SER A 28 -12.24 15.82 12.91
C SER A 28 -12.04 14.46 13.59
N VAL A 29 -11.15 14.40 14.59
CA VAL A 29 -10.79 13.20 15.34
C VAL A 29 -12.00 12.51 15.97
N GLU A 30 -13.00 13.24 16.49
CA GLU A 30 -14.19 12.63 17.10
C GLU A 30 -15.00 11.81 16.08
N LYS A 31 -15.12 12.32 14.85
CA LYS A 31 -15.73 11.57 13.74
C LYS A 31 -14.95 10.28 13.47
N GLN A 32 -13.61 10.37 13.41
CA GLN A 32 -12.77 9.20 13.16
C GLN A 32 -12.86 8.17 14.29
N MET A 33 -12.91 8.62 15.55
CA MET A 33 -13.13 7.76 16.71
C MET A 33 -14.49 7.04 16.64
N TYR A 34 -15.56 7.74 16.24
CA TYR A 34 -16.86 7.13 16.02
C TYR A 34 -16.79 6.05 14.93
N ILE A 35 -16.20 6.35 13.78
CA ILE A 35 -16.04 5.37 12.70
C ILE A 35 -15.28 4.13 13.20
N GLY A 36 -14.13 4.31 13.85
CA GLY A 36 -13.33 3.19 14.35
C GLY A 36 -14.01 2.36 15.44
N ASN A 37 -14.64 3.00 16.43
CA ASN A 37 -15.16 2.34 17.63
C ASN A 37 -16.61 1.85 17.47
N GLU A 38 -17.44 2.59 16.76
CA GLU A 38 -18.86 2.31 16.62
C GLU A 38 -19.18 1.56 15.32
N LEU A 39 -18.48 1.85 14.23
CA LEU A 39 -18.70 1.18 12.95
C LEU A 39 -17.77 -0.01 12.77
N ILE A 40 -16.44 0.21 12.76
CA ILE A 40 -15.46 -0.84 12.41
C ILE A 40 -15.36 -1.92 13.48
N LYS A 41 -15.21 -1.54 14.76
CA LYS A 41 -15.04 -2.51 15.86
C LYS A 41 -16.24 -3.45 16.00
N LYS A 42 -17.45 -2.95 15.74
CA LYS A 42 -18.72 -3.69 15.85
C LYS A 42 -19.15 -4.36 14.53
N MET A 43 -18.38 -4.19 13.46
CA MET A 43 -18.70 -4.73 12.13
C MET A 43 -18.60 -6.28 12.13
N PRO A 44 -19.57 -7.00 11.53
CA PRO A 44 -19.45 -8.43 11.30
C PRO A 44 -18.25 -8.81 10.44
N GLU A 45 -17.63 -9.96 10.70
CA GLU A 45 -16.45 -10.43 9.96
C GLU A 45 -16.70 -10.58 8.45
N ALA A 46 -17.91 -11.00 8.05
CA ALA A 46 -18.27 -11.07 6.63
C ALA A 46 -18.20 -9.70 5.93
N GLN A 47 -18.61 -8.63 6.62
CA GLN A 47 -18.54 -7.28 6.08
C GLN A 47 -17.11 -6.75 6.04
N LYS A 48 -16.31 -7.02 7.09
CA LYS A 48 -14.87 -6.71 7.09
C LYS A 48 -14.16 -7.39 5.92
N LEU A 49 -14.53 -8.63 5.61
CA LEU A 49 -13.95 -9.38 4.49
C LEU A 49 -14.28 -8.74 3.14
N VAL A 50 -15.49 -8.21 2.94
CA VAL A 50 -15.85 -7.46 1.72
C VAL A 50 -14.96 -6.22 1.54
N LEU A 51 -14.78 -5.41 2.59
CA LEU A 51 -13.91 -4.23 2.54
C LEU A 51 -12.44 -4.61 2.28
N ARG A 52 -11.96 -5.67 2.94
CA ARG A 52 -10.61 -6.20 2.72
C ARG A 52 -10.41 -6.70 1.30
N ASN A 53 -11.40 -7.38 0.74
CA ASN A 53 -11.37 -7.86 -0.64
C ASN A 53 -11.38 -6.70 -1.64
N LEU A 54 -12.12 -5.62 -1.38
CA LEU A 54 -12.09 -4.41 -2.20
C LEU A 54 -10.67 -3.81 -2.26
N ILE A 55 -10.03 -3.63 -1.10
CA ILE A 55 -8.65 -3.12 -1.03
C ILE A 55 -7.67 -4.07 -1.72
N ASN A 56 -7.78 -5.38 -1.47
CA ASN A 56 -6.92 -6.36 -2.13
C ASN A 56 -7.09 -6.31 -3.65
N MET A 57 -8.31 -6.11 -4.15
CA MET A 57 -8.58 -5.95 -5.58
C MET A 57 -7.89 -4.70 -6.14
N PHE A 58 -7.96 -3.55 -5.45
CA PHE A 58 -7.23 -2.34 -5.86
C PHE A 58 -5.72 -2.58 -5.92
N LEU A 59 -5.18 -3.26 -4.91
CA LEU A 59 -3.76 -3.57 -4.79
C LEU A 59 -3.29 -4.60 -5.82
N LEU A 60 -4.11 -5.60 -6.15
CA LEU A 60 -3.80 -6.53 -7.24
C LEU A 60 -3.75 -5.78 -8.58
N ARG A 61 -4.74 -4.94 -8.85
CA ARG A 61 -4.75 -4.11 -10.07
C ARG A 61 -3.56 -3.16 -10.12
N MET A 62 -3.15 -2.57 -9.00
CA MET A 62 -1.92 -1.78 -8.88
C MET A 62 -0.68 -2.57 -9.35
N ARG A 63 -0.57 -3.86 -8.98
CA ARG A 63 0.55 -4.72 -9.42
C ARG A 63 0.46 -5.05 -10.91
N GLU A 64 -0.74 -5.33 -11.42
CA GLU A 64 -0.96 -5.66 -12.83
C GLU A 64 -0.60 -4.53 -13.79
N VAL A 65 -0.85 -3.28 -13.39
CA VAL A 65 -0.48 -2.11 -14.19
C VAL A 65 0.91 -1.56 -13.85
N GLU A 66 1.70 -2.33 -13.09
CA GLU A 66 3.06 -1.96 -12.66
C GLU A 66 3.14 -0.59 -11.97
N ALA A 67 2.10 -0.23 -11.19
CA ALA A 67 2.08 1.00 -10.43
C ALA A 67 2.95 0.90 -9.17
N SER A 68 3.68 1.98 -8.87
CA SER A 68 4.57 2.04 -7.70
C SER A 68 3.83 2.40 -6.41
N ASP A 69 2.83 3.28 -6.51
CA ASP A 69 2.05 3.79 -5.38
C ASP A 69 0.56 3.83 -5.73
N ILE A 70 -0.30 3.64 -4.73
CA ILE A 70 -1.74 3.88 -4.75
C ILE A 70 -2.09 4.94 -3.69
N ASP A 71 -2.95 5.89 -4.04
CA ASP A 71 -3.43 6.93 -3.14
C ASP A 71 -4.96 7.02 -3.17
N PHE A 72 -5.61 7.15 -2.02
CA PHE A 72 -7.05 7.47 -1.92
C PHE A 72 -7.39 8.06 -0.55
N GLY A 73 -8.61 8.57 -0.39
CA GLY A 73 -9.01 9.32 0.79
C GLY A 73 -8.53 10.78 0.78
N GLY A 74 -9.00 11.56 1.74
CA GLY A 74 -8.79 13.01 1.78
C GLY A 74 -9.42 13.76 0.60
N TRP A 75 -9.41 15.09 0.70
CA TRP A 75 -10.02 15.98 -0.29
C TRP A 75 -9.21 16.02 -1.58
N GLY A 76 -7.88 15.86 -1.47
CA GLY A 76 -6.96 15.84 -2.62
C GLY A 76 -7.22 14.70 -3.62
N SER A 77 -7.84 13.60 -3.17
CA SER A 77 -8.19 12.46 -4.02
C SER A 77 -9.31 12.74 -5.03
N LYS A 78 -10.09 13.82 -4.83
CA LYS A 78 -11.28 14.13 -5.64
C LYS A 78 -12.24 12.95 -5.75
N LYS A 79 -12.45 12.23 -4.63
CA LYS A 79 -13.36 11.07 -4.54
C LYS A 79 -12.93 9.88 -5.41
N MET A 80 -11.67 9.82 -5.84
CA MET A 80 -11.14 8.79 -6.73
C MET A 80 -9.93 8.10 -6.12
N VAL A 81 -9.66 6.89 -6.58
CA VAL A 81 -8.42 6.18 -6.30
C VAL A 81 -7.40 6.50 -7.39
N TRP A 82 -6.17 6.78 -7.00
CA TRP A 82 -5.08 7.17 -7.89
C TRP A 82 -3.98 6.12 -7.86
N LEU A 83 -3.40 5.85 -9.03
CA LEU A 83 -2.19 5.03 -9.16
C LEU A 83 -1.06 5.86 -9.74
N ARG A 84 0.16 5.63 -9.25
CA ARG A 84 1.38 6.13 -9.88
C ARG A 84 1.95 5.08 -10.81
N ILE A 85 1.69 5.21 -12.11
CA ILE A 85 2.17 4.29 -13.15
C ILE A 85 3.35 4.96 -13.86
N HIS A 86 4.51 4.31 -13.84
CA HIS A 86 5.77 4.83 -14.41
C HIS A 86 6.07 6.29 -14.00
N GLY A 87 5.83 6.62 -12.72
CA GLY A 87 6.07 7.95 -12.17
C GLY A 87 4.90 8.93 -12.28
N ALA A 88 3.94 8.71 -13.18
CA ALA A 88 2.80 9.58 -13.39
C ALA A 88 1.59 9.15 -12.54
N LYS A 89 1.02 10.07 -11.74
CA LYS A 89 -0.22 9.83 -11.01
C LYS A 89 -1.42 9.98 -11.95
N LYS A 90 -2.30 8.98 -11.98
CA LYS A 90 -3.56 8.99 -12.74
C LYS A 90 -4.70 8.42 -11.90
N PRO A 91 -5.92 8.98 -11.99
CA PRO A 91 -7.09 8.37 -11.36
C PRO A 91 -7.43 7.07 -12.09
N ILE A 92 -8.09 6.14 -11.40
CA ILE A 92 -8.57 4.87 -11.95
C ILE A 92 -10.11 4.88 -11.96
N PRO A 93 -10.75 5.32 -13.06
CA PRO A 93 -12.20 5.38 -13.15
C PRO A 93 -12.89 4.03 -12.96
N GLU A 94 -12.19 2.93 -13.29
CA GLU A 94 -12.68 1.56 -13.15
C GLU A 94 -13.04 1.19 -11.70
N PHE A 95 -12.43 1.85 -10.71
CA PHE A 95 -12.74 1.63 -9.29
C PHE A 95 -13.96 2.44 -8.82
N GLY A 96 -14.50 3.31 -9.67
CA GLY A 96 -15.58 4.22 -9.31
C GLY A 96 -15.12 5.37 -8.40
N THR A 97 -16.12 6.07 -7.86
CA THR A 97 -15.92 7.18 -6.91
C THR A 97 -16.43 6.82 -5.52
N TYR A 98 -15.85 7.42 -4.49
CA TYR A 98 -16.22 7.23 -3.09
C TYR A 98 -16.36 8.57 -2.39
N GLU A 99 -17.39 8.72 -1.58
CA GLU A 99 -17.54 9.85 -0.66
C GLU A 99 -16.44 9.81 0.42
N ILE A 100 -16.16 10.97 1.00
CA ILE A 100 -15.04 11.10 1.96
C ILE A 100 -15.21 10.17 3.17
N ASP A 101 -16.43 10.09 3.71
CA ASP A 101 -16.72 9.19 4.82
C ASP A 101 -16.63 7.70 4.42
N GLU A 102 -16.90 7.36 3.15
CA GLU A 102 -16.69 6.00 2.65
C GLU A 102 -15.20 5.64 2.63
N PHE A 103 -14.33 6.58 2.22
CA PHE A 103 -12.88 6.40 2.33
C PHE A 103 -12.42 6.33 3.79
N ASN A 104 -12.96 7.17 4.68
CA ASN A 104 -12.64 7.10 6.11
C ASN A 104 -12.91 5.70 6.67
N ILE A 105 -14.10 5.14 6.39
CA ILE A 105 -14.48 3.77 6.78
C ILE A 105 -13.52 2.74 6.17
N LEU A 106 -13.22 2.86 4.89
CA LEU A 106 -12.35 1.92 4.17
C LEU A 106 -10.92 1.90 4.76
N ILE A 107 -10.34 3.07 5.02
CA ILE A 107 -9.00 3.20 5.63
C ILE A 107 -8.99 2.62 7.04
N GLN A 108 -9.99 2.97 7.85
CA GLN A 108 -10.12 2.50 9.23
C GLN A 108 -10.27 0.97 9.34
N SER A 109 -10.84 0.33 8.31
CA SER A 109 -10.99 -1.12 8.22
C SER A 109 -9.65 -1.87 8.07
N LEU A 110 -8.58 -1.19 7.68
CA LEU A 110 -7.24 -1.75 7.53
C LEU A 110 -6.44 -1.76 8.84
N LEU A 111 -6.88 -0.99 9.83
CA LEU A 111 -6.11 -0.70 11.04
C LEU A 111 -6.51 -1.59 12.21
N MET A 112 -5.53 -1.96 13.01
CA MET A 112 -5.75 -2.52 14.34
C MET A 112 -6.21 -1.43 15.31
N GLU A 113 -6.80 -1.83 16.45
CA GLU A 113 -7.30 -0.87 17.46
C GLU A 113 -6.19 0.08 17.96
N LYS A 114 -5.04 -0.46 18.37
CA LYS A 114 -3.88 0.34 18.80
C LYS A 114 -3.32 1.26 17.69
N GLN A 115 -3.45 0.84 16.44
CA GLN A 115 -3.02 1.65 15.29
C GLN A 115 -3.96 2.84 15.07
N ARG A 116 -5.28 2.64 15.25
CA ARG A 116 -6.26 3.72 15.21
C ARG A 116 -6.01 4.75 16.31
N GLU A 117 -5.81 4.28 17.54
CA GLU A 117 -5.47 5.15 18.68
C GLU A 117 -4.23 6.00 18.37
N TYR A 118 -3.15 5.37 17.90
CA TYR A 118 -1.94 6.06 17.50
C TYR A 118 -2.19 7.10 16.39
N LEU A 119 -2.97 6.74 15.37
CA LEU A 119 -3.32 7.65 14.27
C LEU A 119 -4.10 8.87 14.76
N TYR A 120 -5.03 8.70 15.69
CA TYR A 120 -5.83 9.81 16.23
C TYR A 120 -4.99 10.80 17.03
N GLU A 121 -4.01 10.30 17.79
CA GLU A 121 -3.11 11.13 18.59
C GLU A 121 -2.05 11.82 17.74
N ASN A 122 -1.40 11.08 16.84
CA ASN A 122 -0.21 11.53 16.11
C ASN A 122 -0.53 12.10 14.73
N ARG A 123 -1.77 11.96 14.26
CA ARG A 123 -2.27 12.37 12.94
C ARG A 123 -1.57 11.72 11.74
N ASN A 124 -0.66 10.76 11.98
CA ASN A 124 -0.03 9.94 10.97
C ASN A 124 0.26 8.52 11.51
N LEU A 125 0.28 7.53 10.63
CA LEU A 125 0.64 6.15 10.92
C LEU A 125 1.28 5.47 9.69
N ASP A 126 2.56 5.12 9.84
CA ASP A 126 3.28 4.19 8.96
C ASP A 126 3.04 2.73 9.41
N PHE A 127 2.63 1.84 8.51
CA PHE A 127 2.43 0.42 8.79
C PHE A 127 2.68 -0.48 7.57
N SER A 128 2.74 -1.79 7.81
CA SER A 128 2.84 -2.79 6.74
C SER A 128 1.49 -3.46 6.48
N TYR A 129 1.13 -3.61 5.21
CA TYR A 129 -0.04 -4.37 4.79
C TYR A 129 0.41 -5.57 3.96
N THR A 130 -0.11 -6.76 4.28
CA THR A 130 0.25 -8.01 3.60
C THR A 130 -0.98 -8.89 3.43
N PHE A 131 -1.11 -9.50 2.25
CA PHE A 131 -2.13 -10.52 1.98
C PHE A 131 -1.59 -11.59 1.03
N ARG A 132 -2.32 -12.72 0.96
CA ARG A 132 -2.06 -13.82 0.04
C ARG A 132 -3.21 -13.96 -0.94
N ASP A 133 -2.93 -14.25 -2.19
CA ASP A 133 -3.96 -14.66 -3.15
C ASP A 133 -4.26 -16.16 -3.05
N GLU A 134 -5.20 -16.63 -3.86
CA GLU A 134 -5.62 -18.03 -3.96
C GLU A 134 -4.50 -18.99 -4.37
N ASN A 135 -3.47 -18.49 -5.06
CA ASN A 135 -2.30 -19.26 -5.47
C ASN A 135 -1.18 -19.26 -4.41
N GLY A 136 -1.41 -18.61 -3.26
CA GLY A 136 -0.45 -18.48 -2.18
C GLY A 136 0.61 -17.39 -2.41
N THR A 137 0.49 -16.58 -3.47
CA THR A 137 1.40 -15.46 -3.73
C THR A 137 1.25 -14.41 -2.64
N ILE A 138 2.37 -14.01 -2.03
CA ILE A 138 2.39 -12.98 -0.99
C ILE A 138 2.57 -11.60 -1.64
N TYR A 139 1.66 -10.68 -1.32
CA TYR A 139 1.76 -9.27 -1.70
C TYR A 139 2.04 -8.42 -0.47
N ARG A 140 3.03 -7.54 -0.56
CA ARG A 140 3.50 -6.69 0.54
C ARG A 140 3.45 -5.23 0.14
N TYR A 141 2.99 -4.39 1.06
CA TYR A 141 2.91 -2.96 0.87
C TYR A 141 3.34 -2.24 2.15
N ARG A 142 4.05 -1.13 1.98
CA ARG A 142 4.18 -0.11 3.04
C ARG A 142 3.01 0.85 2.88
N ALA A 143 2.32 1.14 3.95
CA ALA A 143 1.18 2.04 3.97
C ALA A 143 1.43 3.19 4.95
N ASP A 144 0.95 4.38 4.58
CA ASP A 144 0.98 5.58 5.39
C ASP A 144 -0.44 6.18 5.39
N ALA A 145 -1.08 6.16 6.56
CA ALA A 145 -2.40 6.74 6.77
C ALA A 145 -2.27 8.02 7.58
N TYR A 146 -2.84 9.12 7.10
CA TYR A 146 -2.68 10.44 7.72
C TYR A 146 -3.97 11.26 7.61
N PHE A 147 -4.06 12.31 8.42
CA PHE A 147 -5.13 13.30 8.32
C PHE A 147 -4.83 14.29 7.19
N ASP A 148 -5.72 14.36 6.21
CA ASP A 148 -5.86 15.45 5.24
C ASP A 148 -7.03 16.34 5.71
N LEU A 149 -6.70 17.45 6.35
CA LEU A 149 -7.64 18.26 7.15
C LEU A 149 -8.27 17.42 8.29
N ASP A 150 -9.56 17.12 8.19
CA ASP A 150 -10.34 16.38 9.19
C ASP A 150 -10.64 14.93 8.77
N ASP A 151 -10.18 14.53 7.58
CA ASP A 151 -10.48 13.24 6.97
C ASP A 151 -9.20 12.44 6.75
N LEU A 152 -9.35 11.14 6.55
CA LEU A 152 -8.22 10.24 6.37
C LEU A 152 -7.85 10.11 4.89
N ALA A 153 -6.56 10.16 4.64
CA ALA A 153 -5.94 9.79 3.38
C ALA A 153 -5.00 8.59 3.61
N LEU A 154 -4.78 7.82 2.55
CA LEU A 154 -3.90 6.66 2.56
C LEU A 154 -3.01 6.68 1.31
N ASN A 155 -1.71 6.51 1.52
CA ASN A 155 -0.78 6.10 0.49
C ASN A 155 -0.32 4.66 0.76
N MET A 156 -0.26 3.82 -0.26
CA MET A 156 0.43 2.53 -0.17
C MET A 156 1.43 2.36 -1.31
N ARG A 157 2.64 1.92 -0.97
CA ARG A 157 3.70 1.59 -1.90
C ARG A 157 3.89 0.08 -1.98
N ALA A 158 3.93 -0.45 -3.21
CA ALA A 158 4.23 -1.85 -3.42
C ALA A 158 5.69 -2.16 -3.02
N ILE A 159 5.87 -3.21 -2.23
CA ILE A 159 7.18 -3.77 -1.92
C ILE A 159 7.37 -4.97 -2.84
N ASN A 160 8.38 -4.92 -3.69
CA ASN A 160 8.69 -6.05 -4.56
C ASN A 160 9.13 -7.25 -3.74
N THR A 161 8.40 -8.35 -3.88
CA THR A 161 8.71 -9.64 -3.26
C THR A 161 9.69 -10.47 -4.09
N GLN A 162 9.81 -10.17 -5.38
CA GLN A 162 10.80 -10.80 -6.26
C GLN A 162 11.92 -9.81 -6.55
N ILE A 163 13.09 -10.12 -6.02
CA ILE A 163 14.33 -9.45 -6.39
C ILE A 163 14.70 -9.98 -7.78
N ARG A 164 15.02 -9.07 -8.72
CA ARG A 164 15.51 -9.50 -10.04
C ARG A 164 16.84 -10.23 -9.84
N PRO A 165 17.03 -11.42 -10.43
CA PRO A 165 18.30 -12.12 -10.35
C PRO A 165 19.44 -11.21 -10.79
N TYR A 166 20.54 -11.21 -10.04
CA TYR A 166 21.67 -10.34 -10.30
C TYR A 166 22.22 -10.53 -11.72
N GLU A 167 22.19 -11.76 -12.23
CA GLU A 167 22.64 -12.15 -13.58
C GLU A 167 21.84 -11.44 -14.68
N SER A 168 20.57 -11.11 -14.42
CA SER A 168 19.70 -10.44 -15.41
C SER A 168 20.11 -9.00 -15.71
N TYR A 169 20.95 -8.39 -14.86
CA TYR A 169 21.47 -7.04 -15.08
C TYR A 169 22.62 -6.99 -16.09
N GLY A 170 23.21 -8.14 -16.44
CA GLY A 170 24.29 -8.21 -17.43
C GLY A 170 25.57 -7.47 -17.02
N PHE A 171 25.82 -7.34 -15.71
CA PHE A 171 27.06 -6.72 -15.23
C PHE A 171 28.29 -7.52 -15.70
N HIS A 172 29.34 -6.80 -16.06
CA HIS A 172 30.60 -7.43 -16.43
C HIS A 172 31.18 -8.22 -15.24
N PRO A 173 31.81 -9.40 -15.43
CA PRO A 173 32.30 -10.23 -14.33
C PRO A 173 33.23 -9.52 -13.34
N ASN A 174 34.03 -8.56 -13.81
CA ASN A 174 34.88 -7.73 -12.94
C ASN A 174 34.08 -6.85 -11.98
N VAL A 175 32.93 -6.31 -12.43
CA VAL A 175 32.02 -5.54 -11.57
C VAL A 175 31.41 -6.48 -10.52
N THR A 176 30.99 -7.68 -10.92
CA THR A 176 30.46 -8.70 -10.00
C THR A 176 31.46 -9.08 -8.92
N ARG A 177 32.75 -9.24 -9.27
CA ARG A 177 33.80 -9.48 -8.28
C ARG A 177 33.90 -8.36 -7.25
N ILE A 178 33.88 -7.10 -7.67
CA ILE A 178 33.97 -5.95 -6.76
C ILE A 178 32.73 -5.84 -5.85
N LEU A 179 31.55 -6.19 -6.37
CA LEU A 179 30.28 -6.10 -5.65
C LEU A 179 30.03 -7.30 -4.71
N SER A 180 30.80 -8.39 -4.84
CA SER A 180 30.61 -9.60 -4.05
C SER A 180 31.55 -9.63 -2.85
N LEU A 181 30.96 -9.83 -1.67
CA LEU A 181 31.65 -9.97 -0.39
C LEU A 181 32.53 -11.23 -0.32
N GLN A 182 32.39 -12.18 -1.27
CA GLN A 182 33.35 -13.28 -1.41
C GLN A 182 34.76 -12.78 -1.78
N TYR A 183 34.84 -11.72 -2.58
CA TYR A 183 36.12 -11.18 -3.09
C TYR A 183 36.49 -9.85 -2.43
N THR A 184 35.51 -9.00 -2.12
CA THR A 184 35.72 -7.67 -1.54
C THR A 184 34.95 -7.54 -0.23
N LYS A 185 35.63 -7.78 0.89
CA LYS A 185 35.01 -7.85 2.23
C LYS A 185 34.73 -6.48 2.87
N GLU A 186 35.39 -5.43 2.38
CA GLU A 186 35.30 -4.08 2.91
C GLU A 186 35.42 -3.05 1.79
N GLY A 187 34.80 -1.87 1.99
CA GLY A 187 34.77 -0.80 1.02
C GLY A 187 33.42 -0.09 0.95
N LEU A 188 33.34 0.97 0.16
CA LEU A 188 32.12 1.74 -0.07
C LEU A 188 31.71 1.64 -1.55
N ILE A 189 30.52 1.12 -1.81
CA ILE A 189 29.92 1.08 -3.15
C ILE A 189 28.85 2.16 -3.23
N LEU A 190 28.95 3.03 -4.25
CA LEU A 190 27.98 4.10 -4.50
C LEU A 190 27.20 3.79 -5.78
N VAL A 191 25.89 3.56 -5.63
CA VAL A 191 24.96 3.42 -6.76
C VAL A 191 24.23 4.76 -6.95
N THR A 192 24.57 5.49 -8.01
CA THR A 192 24.06 6.85 -8.28
C THR A 192 23.15 6.88 -9.51
N GLY A 193 22.42 7.98 -9.69
CA GLY A 193 21.48 8.17 -10.79
C GLY A 193 20.21 8.92 -10.38
N ILE A 194 19.44 9.40 -11.36
CA ILE A 194 18.19 10.15 -11.13
C ILE A 194 17.08 9.27 -10.52
N THR A 195 16.01 9.86 -10.00
CA THR A 195 14.82 9.12 -9.52
C THR A 195 14.28 8.19 -10.60
N GLY A 196 13.95 6.95 -10.25
CA GLY A 196 13.42 5.96 -11.20
C GLY A 196 14.46 5.18 -12.03
N SER A 197 15.76 5.48 -11.91
CA SER A 197 16.84 4.77 -12.63
C SER A 197 17.14 3.34 -12.15
N GLY A 198 16.36 2.81 -11.21
CA GLY A 198 16.54 1.44 -10.69
C GLY A 198 17.57 1.27 -9.58
N LYS A 199 18.10 2.34 -8.99
CA LYS A 199 19.12 2.27 -7.91
C LYS A 199 18.77 1.30 -6.78
N SER A 200 17.57 1.43 -6.20
CA SER A 200 17.12 0.56 -5.12
C SER A 200 17.02 -0.89 -5.59
N THR A 201 16.50 -1.13 -6.79
CA THR A 201 16.38 -2.48 -7.36
C THR A 201 17.74 -3.12 -7.64
N THR A 202 18.72 -2.32 -8.09
CA THR A 202 20.11 -2.76 -8.28
C THR A 202 20.76 -3.10 -6.93
N LEU A 203 20.57 -2.26 -5.91
CA LEU A 203 21.06 -2.53 -4.56
C LEU A 203 20.42 -3.80 -3.97
N ASP A 204 19.10 -3.98 -4.13
CA ASP A 204 18.39 -5.18 -3.69
C ASP A 204 18.99 -6.44 -4.32
N ALA A 205 19.32 -6.40 -5.62
CA ALA A 205 19.95 -7.53 -6.33
C ALA A 205 21.40 -7.80 -5.84
N ILE A 206 22.18 -6.77 -5.52
CA ILE A 206 23.53 -6.93 -4.95
C ILE A 206 23.46 -7.53 -3.54
N VAL A 207 22.52 -7.08 -2.71
CA VAL A 207 22.32 -7.62 -1.37
C VAL A 207 21.87 -9.09 -1.45
N ASP A 208 20.94 -9.42 -2.33
CA ASP A 208 20.48 -10.80 -2.53
C ASP A 208 21.60 -11.73 -3.04
N LEU A 209 22.43 -11.27 -3.99
CA LEU A 209 23.63 -12.00 -4.43
C LEU A 209 24.51 -12.37 -3.23
N ASN A 210 24.81 -11.41 -2.36
CA ASN A 210 25.66 -11.64 -1.20
C ASN A 210 25.01 -12.57 -0.18
N ASN A 211 23.72 -12.39 0.13
CA ASN A 211 22.97 -13.28 1.02
C ASN A 211 22.96 -14.75 0.56
N ARG A 212 23.04 -15.00 -0.75
CA ARG A 212 23.08 -16.36 -1.32
C ARG A 212 24.47 -16.98 -1.39
N THR A 213 25.51 -16.15 -1.37
CA THR A 213 26.88 -16.58 -1.70
C THR A 213 27.83 -16.49 -0.52
N VAL A 214 27.45 -15.81 0.56
CA VAL A 214 28.28 -15.62 1.74
C VAL A 214 27.48 -16.02 2.98
N ASP A 215 28.00 -16.99 3.72
CA ASP A 215 27.47 -17.32 5.04
C ASP A 215 27.90 -16.23 6.04
N GLY A 216 26.96 -15.80 6.89
CA GLY A 216 27.28 -14.89 8.00
C GLY A 216 28.28 -15.57 8.94
N ILE A 217 29.39 -14.87 9.24
CA ILE A 217 30.37 -15.30 10.25
C ILE A 217 29.74 -15.19 11.64
#